data_AF-A0A6N8KV48-F1
#
_entry.id   AF-A0A6N8KV48-F1
#
_cell.length_a   1.000
_cell.length_b   1.000
_cell.length_c   1.000
_cell.angle_alpha   90.00
_cell.angle_beta   90.00
_cell.angle_gamma   90.00
#
_symmetry.space_group_name_H-M   'P 1'
#
loop_
_entity.id
_entity.type
_entity.pdbx_description
1 polymer ?
#
loop_
_entity_poly.entity_id
_entity_poly.type
_entity_poly.pdbx_seq_one_letter_code
_entity_poly.pdbx_strand_id
1 'polypeptide(L)'
;MNKKVAILTQPLKGNYGGIIQNYALQQALLTLGYEPETISREYFKDASDFRKFLARVKNNLIGLVKGNKKKIFSSKEADLIFAENFRFIKTYINKSKSIYNTAEMQTYFSQHNFDAIIVGSDQTWRPKYSPNIYNYFLDFVSNDAKPVKLTYATSFGTDQWEFSEEQTIRCKQLVQTFKAISVREESAVKLCKEYLDCDAQWVLDPTMLLTKSHYLELINQEITNKPSVFNYVLDRDPEKQAVLKEIANFLGTELFTTQPKKAIENGPVYDFENIEDYKYPSLESWLKSFAEASFVVTDSFHGTVFSIIFNKPFLSIVNEERGASRFYSLLKKFGLEHRLLVDYKKLNLDLLKEAIDYDKINNVLQEEREKSLAFLRSNLFES
;
A
#
# COMPACT_ATOMS: atom_id res chain seq x y z
N MET A 1 25.90 13.30 13.61
CA MET A 1 24.57 12.78 14.00
C MET A 1 23.82 12.47 12.72
N ASN A 2 23.17 11.30 12.63
CA ASN A 2 22.34 10.98 11.47
C ASN A 2 21.16 11.95 11.42
N LYS A 3 20.77 12.36 10.21
CA LYS A 3 19.65 13.29 9.99
C LYS A 3 18.33 12.56 10.24
N LYS A 4 17.42 13.18 10.98
CA LYS A 4 16.11 12.60 11.32
C LYS A 4 15.08 12.88 10.24
N VAL A 5 14.43 11.84 9.74
CA VAL A 5 13.47 11.93 8.64
C VAL A 5 12.11 11.38 9.08
N ALA A 6 11.09 12.23 9.10
CA ALA A 6 9.72 11.79 9.33
C ALA A 6 9.12 11.23 8.04
N ILE A 7 8.51 10.04 8.10
CA ILE A 7 7.73 9.46 7.00
C ILE A 7 6.24 9.58 7.35
N LEU A 8 5.47 10.29 6.53
CA LEU A 8 4.01 10.35 6.65
C LEU A 8 3.38 9.49 5.56
N THR A 9 2.62 8.47 5.94
CA THR A 9 1.90 7.55 5.04
C THR A 9 0.51 7.25 5.60
N GLN A 10 -0.33 6.56 4.81
CA GLN A 10 -1.65 6.10 5.29
C GLN A 10 -1.51 5.22 6.55
N PRO A 11 -2.52 5.21 7.44
CA PRO A 11 -2.49 4.41 8.66
C PRO A 11 -2.14 2.94 8.44
N LEU A 12 -1.05 2.48 9.06
CA LEU A 12 -0.60 1.09 8.97
C LEU A 12 -1.47 0.19 9.85
N LYS A 13 -2.36 -0.59 9.22
CA LYS A 13 -3.26 -1.56 9.88
C LYS A 13 -3.15 -2.95 9.23
N GLY A 14 -4.22 -3.44 8.60
CA GLY A 14 -4.26 -4.78 7.97
C GLY A 14 -3.83 -4.83 6.50
N ASN A 15 -3.45 -3.70 5.90
CA ASN A 15 -3.07 -3.64 4.49
C ASN A 15 -1.60 -4.03 4.30
N TYR A 16 -1.32 -5.24 3.79
CA TYR A 16 0.05 -5.71 3.52
C TYR A 16 0.83 -4.74 2.63
N GLY A 17 0.23 -4.24 1.56
CA GLY A 17 0.84 -3.28 0.64
C GLY A 17 1.25 -1.99 1.34
N GLY A 18 0.35 -1.42 2.14
CA GLY A 18 0.63 -0.19 2.90
C GLY A 18 1.77 -0.35 3.91
N ILE A 19 1.86 -1.50 4.58
CA ILE A 19 2.94 -1.82 5.54
C ILE A 19 4.27 -2.01 4.82
N ILE A 20 4.31 -2.83 3.77
CA ILE A 20 5.56 -3.24 3.14
C ILE A 20 6.21 -2.10 2.33
N GLN A 21 5.42 -1.20 1.73
CA GLN A 21 5.98 -0.01 1.08
C GLN A 21 6.60 0.95 2.10
N ASN A 22 5.98 1.13 3.27
CA ASN A 22 6.54 1.98 4.32
C ASN A 22 7.84 1.38 4.88
N TYR A 23 7.84 0.06 5.13
CA TYR A 23 9.05 -0.67 5.50
C TYR A 23 10.14 -0.47 4.45
N ALA A 24 9.83 -0.61 3.16
CA ALA A 24 10.82 -0.48 2.10
C ALA A 24 11.41 0.93 2.00
N LEU A 25 10.58 1.98 2.13
CA LEU A 25 11.07 3.36 2.19
C LEU A 25 11.98 3.57 3.41
N GLN A 26 11.60 3.03 4.58
CA GLN A 26 12.42 3.09 5.78
C GLN A 26 13.79 2.42 5.57
N GLN A 27 13.83 1.22 4.97
CA GLN A 27 15.09 0.51 4.69
C GLN A 27 15.96 1.26 3.68
N ALA A 28 15.36 1.85 2.64
CA ALA A 28 16.09 2.68 1.69
C ALA A 28 16.73 3.89 2.38
N LEU A 29 15.99 4.58 3.26
CA LEU A 29 16.52 5.72 4.02
C LEU A 29 17.62 5.32 5.01
N LEU A 30 17.47 4.19 5.71
CA LEU A 30 18.51 3.64 6.58
C LEU A 30 19.80 3.35 5.79
N THR A 31 19.66 2.74 4.61
CA THR A 31 20.79 2.47 3.69
C THR A 31 21.47 3.75 3.23
N LEU A 32 20.72 4.84 3.06
CA LEU A 32 21.24 6.17 2.72
C LEU A 32 21.83 6.93 3.93
N GLY A 33 21.84 6.34 5.13
CA GLY A 33 22.44 6.92 6.34
C GLY A 33 21.52 7.82 7.17
N TYR A 34 20.21 7.77 6.94
CA TYR A 34 19.21 8.57 7.68
C TYR A 34 18.62 7.81 8.87
N GLU A 35 18.00 8.55 9.80
CA GLU A 35 17.23 8.00 10.93
C GLU A 35 15.73 8.22 10.67
N PRO A 36 15.04 7.28 9.99
CA PRO A 36 13.63 7.42 9.68
C PRO A 36 12.72 7.10 10.88
N GLU A 37 11.63 7.87 11.01
CA GLU A 37 10.50 7.58 11.91
C GLU A 37 9.18 7.74 11.16
N THR A 38 8.34 6.70 11.13
CA THR A 38 7.01 6.75 10.54
C THR A 38 6.01 7.41 11.48
N ILE A 39 5.38 8.49 11.04
CA ILE A 39 4.40 9.25 11.81
C ILE A 39 3.02 8.60 11.72
N SER A 40 2.47 8.25 12.89
CA SER A 40 1.19 7.54 13.02
C SER A 40 -0.03 8.46 13.01
N ARG A 41 -0.34 9.10 11.88
CA ARG A 41 -1.55 9.93 11.73
C ARG A 41 -2.81 9.06 11.52
N GLU A 42 -3.61 8.83 12.57
CA GLU A 42 -4.80 7.94 12.57
C GLU A 42 -6.13 8.69 12.36
N TYR A 43 -7.11 8.15 11.62
CA TYR A 43 -8.39 8.83 11.35
C TYR A 43 -9.07 9.45 12.59
N PHE A 44 -9.41 8.61 13.56
CA PHE A 44 -10.10 8.99 14.78
C PHE A 44 -9.67 8.06 15.92
N LYS A 45 -9.79 8.53 17.16
CA LYS A 45 -9.70 7.62 18.31
C LYS A 45 -10.84 6.61 18.20
N ASP A 46 -10.53 5.34 18.40
CA ASP A 46 -11.53 4.30 18.48
C ASP A 46 -12.66 4.73 19.42
N ALA A 47 -13.92 4.51 19.00
CA ALA A 47 -15.04 4.65 19.91
C ALA A 47 -14.77 3.78 21.14
N SER A 48 -15.03 4.31 22.33
CA SER A 48 -14.77 3.57 23.57
C SER A 48 -15.42 2.19 23.52
N ASP A 49 -14.78 1.20 24.15
CA ASP A 49 -15.30 -0.18 24.19
C ASP A 49 -16.75 -0.22 24.71
N PHE A 50 -17.13 0.73 25.57
CA PHE A 50 -18.51 0.92 26.01
C PHE A 50 -19.47 1.31 24.86
N ARG A 51 -19.10 2.26 23.99
CA ARG A 51 -19.91 2.59 22.81
C ARG A 51 -19.97 1.44 21.82
N LYS A 52 -18.85 0.73 21.59
CA LYS A 52 -18.83 -0.49 20.77
C LYS A 52 -19.73 -1.58 21.37
N PHE A 53 -19.72 -1.74 22.70
CA PHE A 53 -20.62 -2.63 23.42
C PHE A 53 -22.09 -2.24 23.25
N LEU A 54 -22.46 -0.96 23.42
CA LEU A 54 -23.82 -0.49 23.18
C LEU A 54 -24.28 -0.74 21.74
N ALA A 55 -23.40 -0.51 20.75
CA ALA A 55 -23.69 -0.82 19.36
C ALA A 55 -23.91 -2.32 19.13
N ARG A 56 -23.14 -3.19 19.80
CA ARG A 56 -23.35 -4.65 19.79
C ARG A 56 -24.68 -5.04 20.39
N VAL A 57 -25.05 -4.48 21.55
CA VAL A 57 -26.34 -4.74 22.20
C VAL A 57 -27.49 -4.34 21.27
N LYS A 58 -27.43 -3.13 20.71
CA LYS A 58 -28.41 -2.64 19.73
C LYS A 58 -28.52 -3.58 18.52
N ASN A 59 -27.39 -4.00 17.96
CA ASN A 59 -27.37 -4.89 16.79
C ASN A 59 -27.87 -6.29 17.10
N ASN A 60 -27.58 -6.82 18.28
CA ASN A 60 -28.11 -8.11 18.75
C ASN A 60 -29.63 -8.04 18.91
N LEU A 61 -30.16 -6.97 19.50
CA LEU A 61 -31.60 -6.74 19.62
C LEU A 61 -32.29 -6.65 18.24
N ILE A 62 -31.69 -5.93 17.29
CA ILE A 62 -32.19 -5.87 15.90
C ILE A 62 -32.11 -7.25 15.22
N GLY A 63 -31.04 -8.01 15.47
CA GLY A 63 -30.85 -9.35 14.91
C GLY A 63 -31.86 -10.37 15.44
N LEU A 64 -32.32 -10.24 16.69
CA LEU A 64 -33.42 -11.05 17.24
C LEU A 64 -34.74 -10.80 16.52
N VAL A 65 -34.96 -9.58 16.01
CA VAL A 65 -36.21 -9.19 15.31
C VAL A 65 -36.13 -9.48 13.80
N LYS A 66 -34.95 -9.32 13.18
CA LYS A 66 -34.77 -9.39 11.72
C LYS A 66 -34.04 -10.64 11.22
N GLY A 67 -33.67 -11.58 12.09
CA GLY A 67 -32.97 -12.82 11.73
C GLY A 67 -31.47 -12.66 11.38
N ASN A 68 -30.99 -11.44 11.13
CA ASN A 68 -29.60 -11.19 10.73
C ASN A 68 -28.73 -10.78 11.93
N LYS A 69 -28.00 -11.74 12.51
CA LYS A 69 -27.00 -11.47 13.57
C LYS A 69 -25.81 -10.73 12.98
N LYS A 70 -25.63 -9.48 13.38
CA LYS A 70 -24.54 -8.60 12.96
C LYS A 70 -23.39 -8.67 13.96
N LYS A 71 -22.20 -9.13 13.55
CA LYS A 71 -20.99 -9.07 14.37
C LYS A 71 -20.26 -7.75 14.15
N ILE A 72 -20.03 -7.01 15.24
CA ILE A 72 -19.05 -5.92 15.30
C ILE A 72 -17.88 -6.41 16.13
N PHE A 73 -16.68 -6.46 15.55
CA PHE A 73 -15.46 -6.82 16.25
C PHE A 73 -15.08 -5.79 17.33
N SER A 74 -14.60 -6.25 18.47
CA SER A 74 -14.05 -5.39 19.53
C SER A 74 -12.64 -5.01 19.17
N SER A 75 -12.10 -4.03 19.89
CA SER A 75 -10.68 -3.66 19.80
C SER A 75 -9.78 -4.90 20.02
N LYS A 76 -10.05 -5.69 21.07
CA LYS A 76 -9.32 -6.96 21.32
C LYS A 76 -9.44 -8.00 20.21
N GLU A 77 -10.61 -8.12 19.57
CA GLU A 77 -10.78 -9.06 18.45
C GLU A 77 -10.06 -8.56 17.20
N ALA A 78 -10.08 -7.25 16.93
CA ALA A 78 -9.30 -6.65 15.87
C ALA A 78 -7.79 -6.86 16.09
N ASP A 79 -7.32 -6.73 17.32
CA ASP A 79 -5.91 -7.02 17.69
C ASP A 79 -5.52 -8.47 17.40
N LEU A 80 -6.43 -9.43 17.66
CA LEU A 80 -6.21 -10.85 17.32
C LEU A 80 -6.21 -11.11 15.81
N ILE A 81 -7.10 -10.43 15.07
CA ILE A 81 -7.25 -10.55 13.62
C ILE A 81 -6.00 -10.05 12.90
N PHE A 82 -5.44 -8.93 13.35
CA PHE A 82 -4.28 -8.27 12.75
C PHE A 82 -2.98 -8.51 13.55
N ALA A 83 -2.95 -9.52 14.42
CA ALA A 83 -1.84 -9.77 15.34
C ALA A 83 -0.49 -9.84 14.63
N GLU A 84 -0.43 -10.55 13.49
CA GLU A 84 0.80 -10.69 12.71
C GLU A 84 1.22 -9.40 11.99
N ASN A 85 0.27 -8.62 11.48
CA ASN A 85 0.54 -7.29 10.93
C ASN A 85 1.12 -6.37 12.00
N PHE A 86 0.51 -6.35 13.19
CA PHE A 86 0.98 -5.54 14.31
C PHE A 86 2.33 -6.01 14.86
N ARG A 87 2.58 -7.33 14.89
CA ARG A 87 3.91 -7.89 15.19
C ARG A 87 4.93 -7.34 14.20
N PHE A 88 4.67 -7.45 12.91
CA PHE A 88 5.59 -6.97 11.88
C PHE A 88 5.88 -5.46 12.02
N ILE A 89 4.82 -4.64 12.15
CA ILE A 89 4.96 -3.18 12.33
C ILE A 89 5.82 -2.88 13.57
N LYS A 90 5.53 -3.51 14.71
CA LYS A 90 6.27 -3.29 15.95
C LYS A 90 7.74 -3.70 15.85
N THR A 91 8.03 -4.80 15.14
CA THR A 91 9.39 -5.34 15.02
C THR A 91 10.24 -4.56 14.02
N TYR A 92 9.67 -4.18 12.88
CA TYR A 92 10.44 -3.71 11.72
C TYR A 92 10.23 -2.25 11.34
N ILE A 93 9.24 -1.55 11.92
CA ILE A 93 8.93 -0.16 11.59
C ILE A 93 9.12 0.71 12.83
N ASN A 94 10.04 1.68 12.74
CA ASN A 94 10.20 2.71 13.76
C ASN A 94 9.03 3.70 13.63
N LYS A 95 8.04 3.60 14.52
CA LYS A 95 6.76 4.31 14.41
C LYS A 95 6.54 5.21 15.63
N SER A 96 6.05 6.43 15.40
CA SER A 96 5.66 7.35 16.46
C SER A 96 4.47 6.82 17.28
N LYS A 97 4.19 7.48 18.41
CA LYS A 97 2.87 7.36 19.06
C LYS A 97 1.74 7.76 18.10
N SER A 98 0.54 7.22 18.31
CA SER A 98 -0.66 7.58 17.53
C SER A 98 -1.02 9.06 17.69
N ILE A 99 -1.33 9.71 16.57
CA ILE A 99 -1.71 11.12 16.48
C ILE A 99 -3.04 11.25 15.73
N TYR A 100 -4.01 11.93 16.33
CA TYR A 100 -5.41 11.89 15.90
C TYR A 100 -5.93 13.18 15.28
N ASN A 101 -5.20 14.28 15.35
CA ASN A 101 -5.61 15.57 14.78
C ASN A 101 -4.41 16.48 14.46
N THR A 102 -4.67 17.58 13.75
CA THR A 102 -3.65 18.55 13.32
C THR A 102 -2.93 19.22 14.50
N ALA A 103 -3.61 19.52 15.60
CA ALA A 103 -2.98 20.17 16.76
C ALA A 103 -2.00 19.22 17.47
N GLU A 104 -2.34 17.93 17.58
CA GLU A 104 -1.42 16.90 18.07
C GLU A 104 -0.22 16.72 17.11
N MET A 105 -0.41 16.84 15.79
CA MET A 105 0.71 16.85 14.82
C MET A 105 1.64 18.04 15.07
N GLN A 106 1.09 19.26 15.19
CA GLN A 106 1.88 20.48 15.47
C GLN A 106 2.69 20.34 16.76
N THR A 107 2.04 19.86 17.82
CA THR A 107 2.70 19.62 19.11
C THR A 107 3.84 18.62 18.97
N TYR A 108 3.59 17.49 18.29
CA TYR A 108 4.60 16.46 18.09
C TYR A 108 5.81 17.02 17.31
N PHE A 109 5.58 17.70 16.19
CA PHE A 109 6.67 18.28 15.39
C PHE A 109 7.41 19.44 16.08
N SER A 110 6.78 20.15 17.03
CA SER A 110 7.47 21.13 17.87
C SER A 110 8.38 20.51 18.93
N GLN A 111 8.08 19.28 19.37
CA GLN A 111 8.81 18.55 20.41
C GLN A 111 9.91 17.65 19.81
N HIS A 112 9.78 17.30 18.53
CA HIS A 112 10.68 16.41 17.81
C HIS A 112 11.35 17.16 16.65
N ASN A 113 12.67 17.38 16.77
CA ASN A 113 13.46 18.02 15.72
C ASN A 113 13.71 17.06 14.56
N PHE A 114 12.88 17.14 13.52
CA PHE A 114 13.13 16.49 12.24
C PHE A 114 13.95 17.40 11.32
N ASP A 115 14.83 16.81 10.51
CA ASP A 115 15.56 17.51 9.47
C ASP A 115 14.77 17.49 8.14
N ALA A 116 14.00 16.44 7.89
CA ALA A 116 13.13 16.30 6.72
C ALA A 116 11.79 15.61 7.05
N ILE A 117 10.77 15.88 6.24
CA ILE A 117 9.50 15.15 6.18
C ILE A 117 9.30 14.65 4.76
N ILE A 118 9.04 13.36 4.64
CA ILE A 118 8.64 12.70 3.40
C ILE A 118 7.18 12.31 3.53
N VAL A 119 6.31 12.87 2.68
CA VAL A 119 5.01 12.25 2.41
C VAL A 119 5.27 11.04 1.53
N GLY A 120 5.21 9.86 2.13
CA GLY A 120 5.56 8.59 1.50
C GLY A 120 4.53 8.12 0.48
N SER A 121 4.72 6.87 0.03
CA SER A 121 3.86 6.26 -0.97
C SER A 121 2.53 5.79 -0.39
N ASP A 122 1.86 4.87 -1.08
CA ASP A 122 0.41 4.63 -0.95
C ASP A 122 -0.42 5.81 -1.47
N GLN A 123 -1.75 5.73 -1.35
CA GLN A 123 -2.70 6.73 -1.84
C GLN A 123 -2.80 7.93 -0.89
N THR A 124 -1.66 8.52 -0.52
CA THR A 124 -1.53 9.64 0.43
C THR A 124 -2.09 10.96 -0.09
N TRP A 125 -2.19 11.13 -1.41
CA TRP A 125 -2.83 12.28 -2.06
C TRP A 125 -4.22 11.95 -2.61
N ARG A 126 -4.89 10.93 -2.07
CA ARG A 126 -6.31 10.66 -2.34
C ARG A 126 -7.18 11.15 -1.18
N PRO A 127 -8.01 12.20 -1.37
CA PRO A 127 -8.81 12.78 -0.28
C PRO A 127 -9.73 11.78 0.42
N LYS A 128 -10.33 10.86 -0.35
CA LYS A 128 -11.25 9.83 0.16
C LYS A 128 -10.61 8.88 1.18
N TYR A 129 -9.29 8.71 1.11
CA TYR A 129 -8.56 7.78 1.97
C TYR A 129 -7.76 8.47 3.05
N SER A 130 -7.58 9.79 3.01
CA SER A 130 -6.70 10.47 3.97
C SER A 130 -7.45 10.87 5.25
N PRO A 131 -6.93 10.57 6.46
CA PRO A 131 -7.45 11.09 7.73
C PRO A 131 -7.77 12.59 7.71
N ASN A 132 -6.89 13.36 7.09
CA ASN A 132 -7.08 14.76 6.73
C ASN A 132 -6.12 15.05 5.58
N ILE A 133 -6.65 15.36 4.40
CA ILE A 133 -5.82 15.57 3.20
C ILE A 133 -4.79 16.69 3.38
N TYR A 134 -5.12 17.76 4.12
CA TYR A 134 -4.21 18.89 4.34
C TYR A 134 -2.97 18.52 5.16
N ASN A 135 -3.07 17.54 6.06
CA ASN A 135 -1.90 17.02 6.78
C ASN A 135 -0.93 16.32 5.81
N TYR A 136 -1.42 15.68 4.75
CA TYR A 136 -0.57 15.07 3.71
C TYR A 136 -0.01 16.10 2.71
N PHE A 137 -0.41 17.37 2.85
CA PHE A 137 0.26 18.54 2.27
C PHE A 137 1.02 19.36 3.35
N LEU A 138 1.23 18.76 4.54
CA LEU A 138 2.04 19.29 5.64
C LEU A 138 1.57 20.64 6.20
N ASP A 139 0.24 20.86 6.26
CA ASP A 139 -0.37 22.09 6.80
C ASP A 139 -0.13 22.34 8.31
N PHE A 140 0.46 21.38 9.01
CA PHE A 140 0.85 21.48 10.41
C PHE A 140 2.29 21.99 10.61
N VAL A 141 3.05 22.21 9.52
CA VAL A 141 4.45 22.66 9.57
C VAL A 141 4.53 24.12 9.11
N SER A 142 5.06 25.00 9.96
CA SER A 142 5.25 26.42 9.61
C SER A 142 6.20 26.63 8.44
N ASN A 143 6.07 27.78 7.77
CA ASN A 143 6.86 28.11 6.57
C ASN A 143 8.26 28.65 6.90
N ASP A 144 8.54 29.02 8.15
CA ASP A 144 9.80 29.67 8.57
C ASP A 144 11.00 28.68 8.75
N ALA A 145 10.90 27.53 8.08
CA ALA A 145 11.93 26.54 7.69
C ALA A 145 12.82 25.90 8.79
N LYS A 146 12.29 24.83 9.39
CA LYS A 146 12.83 23.45 9.51
C LYS A 146 11.59 22.58 9.77
N PRO A 147 11.37 21.41 9.13
CA PRO A 147 12.21 20.57 8.25
C PRO A 147 12.02 20.75 6.72
N VAL A 148 12.94 20.15 5.91
CA VAL A 148 12.78 19.98 4.44
C VAL A 148 11.54 19.16 4.13
N LYS A 149 10.70 19.60 3.19
CA LYS A 149 9.45 18.93 2.81
C LYS A 149 9.60 18.29 1.42
N LEU A 150 9.33 16.99 1.29
CA LEU A 150 9.25 16.33 -0.01
C LEU A 150 8.16 15.26 -0.03
N THR A 151 7.80 14.81 -1.23
CA THR A 151 7.04 13.56 -1.40
C THR A 151 7.93 12.48 -2.00
N TYR A 152 7.72 11.23 -1.58
CA TYR A 152 8.30 10.08 -2.25
C TYR A 152 7.19 9.15 -2.74
N ALA A 153 7.06 9.03 -4.06
CA ALA A 153 6.11 8.13 -4.72
C ALA A 153 4.67 8.28 -4.17
N THR A 154 4.23 9.51 -3.85
CA THR A 154 2.82 9.76 -3.46
C THR A 154 1.89 9.37 -4.60
N SER A 155 0.66 9.00 -4.27
CA SER A 155 -0.30 8.46 -5.24
C SER A 155 -1.67 9.11 -5.03
N PHE A 156 -2.28 9.47 -6.15
CA PHE A 156 -3.71 9.82 -6.20
C PHE A 156 -4.55 8.55 -6.32
N GLY A 157 -3.96 7.47 -6.85
CA GLY A 157 -4.64 6.19 -7.06
C GLY A 157 -5.67 6.22 -8.20
N THR A 158 -5.84 7.35 -8.86
CA THR A 158 -6.79 7.55 -9.96
C THR A 158 -6.20 8.56 -10.95
N ASP A 159 -6.74 8.61 -12.16
CA ASP A 159 -6.45 9.65 -13.15
C ASP A 159 -7.48 10.80 -13.09
N GLN A 160 -8.48 10.70 -12.20
CA GLN A 160 -9.48 11.73 -11.96
C GLN A 160 -9.09 12.63 -10.79
N TRP A 161 -9.36 13.93 -10.91
CA TRP A 161 -9.17 14.88 -9.82
C TRP A 161 -10.32 14.80 -8.80
N GLU A 162 -10.09 14.12 -7.67
CA GLU A 162 -11.10 13.88 -6.63
C GLU A 162 -11.16 14.97 -5.53
N PHE A 163 -10.43 16.08 -5.67
CA PHE A 163 -10.41 17.16 -4.69
C PHE A 163 -11.57 18.13 -4.93
N SER A 164 -12.16 18.67 -3.85
CA SER A 164 -13.06 19.82 -3.98
C SER A 164 -12.31 21.08 -4.44
N GLU A 165 -13.04 22.10 -4.87
CA GLU A 165 -12.44 23.39 -5.24
C GLU A 165 -11.64 24.01 -4.07
N GLU A 166 -12.22 24.03 -2.87
CA GLU A 166 -11.53 24.48 -1.65
C GLU A 166 -10.25 23.69 -1.38
N GLN A 167 -10.33 22.36 -1.47
CA GLN A 167 -9.18 21.50 -1.27
C GLN A 167 -8.11 21.76 -2.33
N THR A 168 -8.50 21.98 -3.58
CA THR A 168 -7.62 22.27 -4.71
C THR A 168 -6.85 23.56 -4.45
N ILE A 169 -7.54 24.65 -4.11
CA ILE A 169 -6.93 25.96 -3.85
C ILE A 169 -5.93 25.86 -2.69
N ARG A 170 -6.33 25.22 -1.58
CA ARG A 170 -5.48 25.10 -0.39
C ARG A 170 -4.27 24.19 -0.63
N CYS A 171 -4.47 23.02 -1.23
CA CYS A 171 -3.38 22.09 -1.51
C CYS A 171 -2.41 22.66 -2.56
N LYS A 172 -2.91 23.41 -3.56
CA LYS A 172 -2.09 24.15 -4.52
C LYS A 172 -1.18 25.16 -3.83
N GLN A 173 -1.63 25.82 -2.76
CA GLN A 173 -0.76 26.73 -1.98
C GLN A 173 0.26 25.96 -1.13
N LEU A 174 -0.18 24.92 -0.42
CA LEU A 174 0.67 24.14 0.49
C LEU A 174 1.80 23.41 -0.24
N VAL A 175 1.52 22.86 -1.43
CA VAL A 175 2.49 22.07 -2.19
C VAL A 175 3.70 22.90 -2.62
N GLN A 176 3.55 24.22 -2.77
CA GLN A 176 4.65 25.13 -3.15
C GLN A 176 5.73 25.23 -2.05
N THR A 177 5.43 24.75 -0.83
CA THR A 177 6.41 24.67 0.26
C THR A 177 7.29 23.42 0.20
N PHE A 178 7.01 22.50 -0.73
CA PHE A 178 7.80 21.29 -0.93
C PHE A 178 9.04 21.61 -1.76
N LYS A 179 10.20 21.13 -1.31
CA LYS A 179 11.46 21.21 -2.06
C LYS A 179 11.39 20.38 -3.34
N ALA A 180 10.80 19.20 -3.27
CA ALA A 180 10.67 18.29 -4.39
C ALA A 180 9.47 17.37 -4.24
N ILE A 181 8.88 17.01 -5.38
CA ILE A 181 7.69 16.18 -5.45
C ILE A 181 7.98 15.01 -6.37
N SER A 182 7.69 13.80 -5.90
CA SER A 182 7.64 12.61 -6.73
C SER A 182 6.37 11.80 -6.51
N VAL A 183 5.92 11.15 -7.57
CA VAL A 183 4.65 10.43 -7.66
C VAL A 183 4.86 9.01 -8.20
N ARG A 184 3.96 8.09 -7.88
CA ARG A 184 4.08 6.66 -8.23
C ARG A 184 3.51 6.28 -9.60
N GLU A 185 2.56 7.06 -10.12
CA GLU A 185 1.90 6.78 -11.40
C GLU A 185 2.08 7.94 -12.39
N GLU A 186 2.14 7.62 -13.69
CA GLU A 186 2.35 8.62 -14.76
C GLU A 186 1.21 9.63 -14.81
N SER A 187 -0.03 9.19 -14.55
CA SER A 187 -1.20 10.09 -14.50
C SER A 187 -1.08 11.14 -13.40
N ALA A 188 -0.45 10.82 -12.27
CA ALA A 188 -0.27 11.74 -11.16
C ALA A 188 0.64 12.92 -11.53
N VAL A 189 1.59 12.74 -12.45
CA VAL A 189 2.43 13.85 -12.97
C VAL A 189 1.55 14.90 -13.64
N LYS A 190 0.58 14.46 -14.45
CA LYS A 190 -0.37 15.34 -15.12
C LYS A 190 -1.27 16.06 -14.11
N LEU A 191 -1.80 15.33 -13.13
CA LEU A 191 -2.64 15.91 -12.07
C LEU A 191 -1.89 16.99 -11.26
N CYS A 192 -0.61 16.76 -10.94
CA CYS A 192 0.23 17.75 -10.27
C CYS A 192 0.37 19.01 -11.12
N LYS A 193 0.68 18.85 -12.41
CA LYS A 193 0.87 19.99 -13.31
C LYS A 193 -0.40 20.80 -13.50
N GLU A 194 -1.53 20.14 -13.70
CA GLU A 194 -2.81 20.77 -14.05
C GLU A 194 -3.47 21.45 -12.85
N TYR A 195 -3.55 20.77 -11.70
CA TYR A 195 -4.36 21.25 -10.57
C TYR A 195 -3.54 21.87 -9.44
N LEU A 196 -2.28 21.44 -9.29
CA LEU A 196 -1.41 21.88 -8.19
C LEU A 196 -0.33 22.86 -8.64
N ASP A 197 -0.15 23.05 -9.95
CA ASP A 197 0.84 23.97 -10.53
C ASP A 197 2.25 23.68 -10.03
N CYS A 198 2.60 22.40 -10.02
CA CYS A 198 3.89 21.92 -9.60
C CYS A 198 4.38 20.80 -10.51
N ASP A 199 5.69 20.69 -10.64
CA ASP A 199 6.33 19.60 -11.37
C ASP A 199 6.59 18.44 -10.42
N ALA A 200 6.27 17.23 -10.88
CA ALA A 200 6.47 16.00 -10.11
C ALA A 200 7.29 14.99 -10.92
N GLN A 201 8.25 14.35 -10.27
CA GLN A 201 9.02 13.26 -10.88
C GLN A 201 8.28 11.93 -10.73
N TRP A 202 8.12 11.18 -11.82
CA TRP A 202 7.61 9.81 -11.74
C TRP A 202 8.72 8.86 -11.27
N VAL A 203 8.51 8.20 -10.13
CA VAL A 203 9.47 7.28 -9.49
C VAL A 203 8.83 5.93 -9.21
N LEU A 204 9.66 4.94 -8.86
CA LEU A 204 9.18 3.62 -8.44
C LEU A 204 8.49 3.66 -7.07
N ASP A 205 7.56 2.74 -6.87
CA ASP A 205 7.06 2.39 -5.54
C ASP A 205 8.24 2.01 -4.62
N PRO A 206 8.22 2.40 -3.33
CA PRO A 206 9.32 2.10 -2.41
C PRO A 206 9.70 0.62 -2.35
N THR A 207 8.75 -0.29 -2.54
CA THR A 207 9.03 -1.73 -2.53
C THR A 207 10.04 -2.16 -3.60
N MET A 208 10.09 -1.43 -4.73
CA MET A 208 11.03 -1.72 -5.81
C MET A 208 12.41 -1.07 -5.61
N LEU A 209 12.58 -0.23 -4.58
CA LEU A 209 13.90 0.27 -4.17
C LEU A 209 14.78 -0.83 -3.58
N LEU A 210 14.16 -1.83 -2.96
CA LEU A 210 14.84 -3.00 -2.40
C LEU A 210 15.02 -4.09 -3.47
N THR A 211 16.00 -4.95 -3.24
CA THR A 211 16.28 -6.08 -4.13
C THR A 211 15.47 -7.32 -3.75
N LYS A 212 15.36 -8.26 -4.69
CA LYS A 212 14.80 -9.59 -4.41
C LYS A 212 15.49 -10.28 -3.22
N SER A 213 16.81 -10.14 -3.10
CA SER A 213 17.59 -10.75 -2.02
C SER A 213 17.20 -10.20 -0.65
N HIS A 214 16.91 -8.90 -0.54
CA HIS A 214 16.43 -8.27 0.70
C HIS A 214 15.14 -8.93 1.18
N TYR A 215 14.19 -9.16 0.28
CA TYR A 215 12.92 -9.79 0.63
C TYR A 215 13.07 -11.28 0.98
N LEU A 216 13.99 -12.00 0.33
CA LEU A 216 14.32 -13.37 0.69
C LEU A 216 14.92 -13.47 2.09
N GLU A 217 15.78 -12.53 2.46
CA GLU A 217 16.32 -12.43 3.82
C GLU A 217 15.22 -12.13 4.85
N LEU A 218 14.29 -11.23 4.55
CA LEU A 218 13.15 -10.92 5.41
C LEU A 218 12.21 -12.12 5.62
N ILE A 219 12.01 -12.94 4.58
CA ILE A 219 11.23 -14.18 4.67
C ILE A 219 11.90 -15.17 5.64
N ASN A 220 13.23 -15.27 5.59
CA ASN A 220 14.07 -16.13 6.44
C ASN A 220 13.58 -17.59 6.56
N GLN A 221 13.09 -18.16 5.45
CA GLN A 221 12.54 -19.52 5.38
C GLN A 221 12.92 -20.16 4.05
N GLU A 222 12.94 -21.50 4.03
CA GLU A 222 13.16 -22.27 2.81
C GLU A 222 12.02 -22.07 1.80
N ILE A 223 12.40 -21.89 0.53
CA ILE A 223 11.48 -21.71 -0.60
C ILE A 223 11.35 -23.06 -1.32
N THR A 224 10.17 -23.66 -1.25
CA THR A 224 9.93 -25.02 -1.77
C THR A 224 9.62 -25.07 -3.28
N ASN A 225 9.26 -23.93 -3.90
CA ASN A 225 8.96 -23.79 -5.34
C ASN A 225 7.99 -24.85 -5.91
N LYS A 226 6.97 -25.24 -5.15
CA LYS A 226 5.98 -26.23 -5.62
C LYS A 226 5.14 -25.66 -6.78
N PRO A 227 4.89 -26.42 -7.87
CA PRO A 227 3.99 -26.01 -8.94
C PRO A 227 2.61 -25.64 -8.39
N SER A 228 2.28 -24.35 -8.46
CA SER A 228 1.10 -23.78 -7.83
C SER A 228 0.82 -22.38 -8.37
N VAL A 229 -0.47 -22.01 -8.38
CA VAL A 229 -0.94 -20.66 -8.69
C VAL A 229 -1.25 -19.95 -7.38
N PHE A 230 -0.47 -18.92 -7.08
CA PHE A 230 -0.78 -18.04 -5.97
C PHE A 230 -1.87 -17.05 -6.38
N ASN A 231 -3.00 -17.08 -5.67
CA ASN A 231 -4.04 -16.06 -5.83
C ASN A 231 -3.95 -15.02 -4.70
N TYR A 232 -3.71 -13.78 -5.12
CA TYR A 232 -3.77 -12.61 -4.24
C TYR A 232 -4.79 -11.62 -4.78
N VAL A 233 -6.06 -11.99 -4.62
CA VAL A 233 -7.23 -11.19 -5.02
C VAL A 233 -7.89 -10.62 -3.78
N LEU A 234 -7.98 -9.28 -3.70
CA LEU A 234 -8.51 -8.51 -2.59
C LEU A 234 -10.03 -8.43 -2.63
N ASP A 235 -10.61 -8.17 -3.81
CA ASP A 235 -12.06 -8.09 -3.97
C ASP A 235 -12.55 -9.37 -4.62
N ARG A 236 -13.14 -10.26 -3.82
CA ARG A 236 -13.62 -11.55 -4.30
C ARG A 236 -15.00 -11.40 -4.92
N ASP A 237 -15.10 -11.72 -6.19
CA ASP A 237 -16.37 -11.85 -6.90
C ASP A 237 -16.43 -13.18 -7.68
N PRO A 238 -17.63 -13.67 -8.03
CA PRO A 238 -17.79 -14.94 -8.74
C PRO A 238 -17.04 -15.01 -10.07
N GLU A 239 -16.89 -13.90 -10.79
CA GLU A 239 -16.22 -13.85 -12.09
C GLU A 239 -14.71 -14.04 -11.94
N LYS A 240 -14.07 -13.35 -10.98
CA LYS A 240 -12.66 -13.58 -10.64
C LYS A 240 -12.42 -15.00 -10.15
N GLN A 241 -13.33 -15.58 -9.38
CA GLN A 241 -13.22 -16.98 -8.95
C GLN A 241 -13.31 -17.97 -10.13
N ALA A 242 -14.14 -17.68 -11.14
CA ALA A 242 -14.19 -18.47 -12.36
C ALA A 242 -12.87 -18.37 -13.14
N VAL A 243 -12.35 -17.16 -13.34
CA VAL A 243 -11.05 -16.90 -13.99
C VAL A 243 -9.92 -17.64 -13.27
N LEU A 244 -9.85 -17.58 -11.94
CA LEU A 244 -8.82 -18.28 -11.16
C LEU A 244 -8.86 -19.79 -11.37
N LYS A 245 -10.06 -20.39 -11.35
CA LYS A 245 -10.23 -21.83 -11.60
C LYS A 245 -9.84 -22.21 -13.02
N GLU A 246 -10.21 -21.40 -14.00
CA GLU A 246 -9.86 -21.61 -15.40
C GLU A 246 -8.34 -21.59 -15.61
N ILE A 247 -7.65 -20.60 -15.04
CA ILE A 247 -6.19 -20.48 -15.08
C ILE A 247 -5.52 -21.70 -14.43
N ALA A 248 -5.97 -22.08 -13.23
CA ALA A 248 -5.41 -23.21 -12.50
C ALA A 248 -5.57 -24.55 -13.25
N ASN A 249 -6.75 -24.77 -13.84
CA ASN A 249 -7.04 -25.94 -14.66
C ASN A 249 -6.17 -25.96 -15.93
N PHE A 250 -6.03 -24.82 -16.61
CA PHE A 250 -5.20 -24.72 -17.81
C PHE A 250 -3.72 -24.96 -17.53
N LEU A 251 -3.21 -24.47 -16.39
CA LEU A 251 -1.83 -24.70 -15.95
C LEU A 251 -1.62 -26.09 -15.33
N GLY A 252 -2.69 -26.81 -14.97
CA GLY A 252 -2.62 -28.13 -14.35
C GLY A 252 -2.02 -28.09 -12.94
N THR A 253 -2.27 -27.03 -12.18
CA THR A 253 -1.69 -26.83 -10.83
C THR A 253 -2.73 -26.33 -9.82
N GLU A 254 -2.43 -26.46 -8.53
CA GLU A 254 -3.34 -26.07 -7.45
C GLU A 254 -3.34 -24.56 -7.18
N LEU A 255 -4.50 -24.04 -6.75
CA LEU A 255 -4.63 -22.69 -6.23
C LEU A 255 -4.31 -22.66 -4.74
N PHE A 256 -3.53 -21.67 -4.31
CA PHE A 256 -3.37 -21.36 -2.90
C PHE A 256 -3.42 -19.84 -2.66
N THR A 257 -3.70 -19.47 -1.42
CA THR A 257 -3.73 -18.06 -1.00
C THR A 257 -3.17 -17.92 0.41
N THR A 258 -2.64 -16.74 0.70
CA THR A 258 -2.18 -16.33 2.04
C THR A 258 -2.92 -15.06 2.39
N GLN A 259 -4.22 -15.25 2.56
CA GLN A 259 -5.21 -14.25 2.91
C GLN A 259 -6.16 -14.89 3.94
N PRO A 260 -6.84 -14.09 4.78
CA PRO A 260 -7.88 -14.61 5.64
C PRO A 260 -8.97 -15.33 4.81
N LYS A 261 -9.58 -16.37 5.38
CA LYS A 261 -10.67 -17.10 4.72
C LYS A 261 -11.89 -16.20 4.48
N LYS A 262 -12.18 -15.29 5.40
CA LYS A 262 -13.26 -14.29 5.31
C LYS A 262 -12.66 -12.88 5.45
N ALA A 263 -13.10 -11.94 4.62
CA ALA A 263 -12.64 -10.55 4.67
C ALA A 263 -13.45 -9.75 5.71
N ILE A 264 -12.85 -8.70 6.25
CA ILE A 264 -13.57 -7.69 7.04
C ILE A 264 -13.88 -6.54 6.10
N GLU A 265 -15.12 -6.48 5.62
CA GLU A 265 -15.62 -5.32 4.91
C GLU A 265 -15.94 -4.19 5.89
N ASN A 266 -16.03 -2.95 5.39
CA ASN A 266 -16.38 -1.79 6.19
C ASN A 266 -17.83 -1.93 6.71
N GLY A 267 -18.00 -2.56 7.86
CA GLY A 267 -19.32 -2.76 8.44
C GLY A 267 -19.43 -3.98 9.34
N PRO A 268 -20.66 -4.30 9.77
CA PRO A 268 -20.93 -5.53 10.49
C PRO A 268 -20.72 -6.73 9.58
N VAL A 269 -20.07 -7.76 10.14
CA VAL A 269 -19.97 -9.06 9.49
C VAL A 269 -21.27 -9.82 9.71
N TYR A 270 -21.81 -10.35 8.61
CA TYR A 270 -22.90 -11.32 8.61
C TYR A 270 -22.28 -12.72 8.61
N ASP A 271 -22.92 -13.68 9.28
CA ASP A 271 -22.48 -15.10 9.32
C ASP A 271 -21.10 -15.32 9.97
N PHE A 272 -20.87 -14.64 11.10
CA PHE A 272 -19.72 -14.89 11.97
C PHE A 272 -19.84 -16.26 12.66
N GLU A 273 -18.84 -17.11 12.44
CA GLU A 273 -18.73 -18.44 13.06
C GLU A 273 -17.46 -18.52 13.92
N ASN A 274 -16.30 -18.27 13.33
CA ASN A 274 -15.00 -18.40 13.98
C ASN A 274 -14.10 -17.19 13.66
N ILE A 275 -13.39 -16.68 14.68
CA ILE A 275 -12.43 -15.58 14.53
C ILE A 275 -11.20 -15.99 13.70
N GLU A 276 -10.82 -17.26 13.72
CA GLU A 276 -9.68 -17.78 12.96
C GLU A 276 -9.83 -17.55 11.45
N ASP A 277 -11.06 -17.53 10.93
CA ASP A 277 -11.33 -17.30 9.51
C ASP A 277 -10.98 -15.88 9.05
N TYR A 278 -10.86 -14.94 9.99
CA TYR A 278 -10.57 -13.53 9.72
C TYR A 278 -9.11 -13.17 9.96
N LYS A 279 -8.31 -14.06 10.58
CA LYS A 279 -6.92 -13.74 10.92
C LYS A 279 -6.08 -13.58 9.68
N TYR A 280 -5.33 -12.49 9.65
CA TYR A 280 -4.37 -12.21 8.60
C TYR A 280 -3.08 -13.01 8.86
N PRO A 281 -2.59 -13.76 7.86
CA PRO A 281 -1.26 -14.34 7.92
C PRO A 281 -0.15 -13.28 8.09
N SER A 282 1.07 -13.72 8.38
CA SER A 282 2.22 -12.82 8.46
C SER A 282 2.64 -12.23 7.12
N LEU A 283 3.28 -11.05 7.14
CA LEU A 283 3.84 -10.44 5.93
C LEU A 283 4.94 -11.32 5.33
N GLU A 284 5.72 -11.99 6.18
CA GLU A 284 6.76 -12.92 5.75
C GLU A 284 6.15 -14.09 4.96
N SER A 285 5.05 -14.69 5.43
CA SER A 285 4.32 -15.74 4.71
C SER A 285 3.67 -15.22 3.41
N TRP A 286 3.15 -13.99 3.43
CA TRP A 286 2.60 -13.35 2.24
C TRP A 286 3.68 -13.11 1.18
N LEU A 287 4.85 -12.60 1.54
CA LEU A 287 6.01 -12.45 0.64
C LEU A 287 6.50 -13.81 0.13
N LYS A 288 6.61 -14.80 1.02
CA LYS A 288 7.01 -16.17 0.68
C LYS A 288 6.12 -16.79 -0.39
N SER A 289 4.82 -16.50 -0.35
CA SER A 289 3.87 -16.99 -1.34
C SER A 289 4.20 -16.54 -2.76
N PHE A 290 4.63 -15.28 -2.95
CA PHE A 290 5.13 -14.83 -4.26
C PHE A 290 6.42 -15.56 -4.62
N ALA A 291 7.36 -15.69 -3.68
CA ALA A 291 8.64 -16.35 -3.93
C ALA A 291 8.51 -17.83 -4.32
N GLU A 292 7.53 -18.55 -3.76
CA GLU A 292 7.31 -19.98 -4.01
C GLU A 292 6.42 -20.28 -5.22
N ALA A 293 5.51 -19.38 -5.57
CA ALA A 293 4.55 -19.61 -6.65
C ALA A 293 5.23 -19.88 -8.00
N SER A 294 4.64 -20.76 -8.82
CA SER A 294 5.03 -20.91 -10.22
C SER A 294 4.32 -19.90 -11.14
N PHE A 295 3.15 -19.41 -10.71
CA PHE A 295 2.39 -18.37 -11.39
C PHE A 295 1.61 -17.55 -10.37
N VAL A 296 1.40 -16.25 -10.63
CA VAL A 296 0.64 -15.35 -9.74
C VAL A 296 -0.57 -14.78 -10.47
N VAL A 297 -1.74 -14.82 -9.83
CA VAL A 297 -2.92 -14.07 -10.28
C VAL A 297 -3.33 -13.10 -9.19
N THR A 298 -3.48 -11.82 -9.53
CA THR A 298 -3.70 -10.77 -8.53
C THR A 298 -4.51 -9.59 -9.07
N ASP A 299 -5.35 -9.00 -8.24
CA ASP A 299 -5.98 -7.69 -8.51
C ASP A 299 -5.37 -6.56 -7.65
N SER A 300 -4.22 -6.85 -7.04
CA SER A 300 -3.50 -5.93 -6.16
C SER A 300 -2.30 -5.33 -6.87
N PHE A 301 -2.16 -4.01 -6.75
CA PHE A 301 -0.99 -3.29 -7.25
C PHE A 301 0.30 -3.89 -6.68
N HIS A 302 0.35 -4.12 -5.37
CA HIS A 302 1.52 -4.72 -4.74
C HIS A 302 1.69 -6.19 -5.12
N GLY A 303 0.61 -6.91 -5.42
CA GLY A 303 0.72 -8.25 -5.98
C GLY A 303 1.44 -8.26 -7.33
N THR A 304 1.15 -7.27 -8.18
CA THR A 304 1.83 -7.09 -9.47
C THR A 304 3.31 -6.73 -9.26
N VAL A 305 3.58 -5.78 -8.38
CA VAL A 305 4.94 -5.36 -8.03
C VAL A 305 5.79 -6.52 -7.52
N PHE A 306 5.28 -7.32 -6.58
CA PHE A 306 6.03 -8.46 -6.05
C PHE A 306 6.16 -9.61 -7.06
N SER A 307 5.21 -9.77 -8.00
CA SER A 307 5.38 -10.70 -9.12
C SER A 307 6.59 -10.32 -9.99
N ILE A 308 6.76 -9.02 -10.27
CA ILE A 308 7.93 -8.49 -10.99
C ILE A 308 9.20 -8.67 -10.16
N ILE A 309 9.22 -8.26 -8.88
CA ILE A 309 10.41 -8.36 -8.01
C ILE A 309 10.91 -9.80 -7.88
N PHE A 310 10.01 -10.78 -7.77
CA PHE A 310 10.38 -12.18 -7.61
C PHE A 310 10.64 -12.92 -8.93
N ASN A 311 10.47 -12.26 -10.08
CA ASN A 311 10.55 -12.83 -11.43
C ASN A 311 9.54 -13.97 -11.66
N LYS A 312 8.26 -13.73 -11.33
CA LYS A 312 7.20 -14.75 -11.43
C LYS A 312 6.31 -14.50 -12.63
N PRO A 313 6.02 -15.50 -13.49
CA PRO A 313 4.92 -15.38 -14.45
C PRO A 313 3.64 -14.95 -13.73
N PHE A 314 2.92 -13.99 -14.30
CA PHE A 314 1.73 -13.44 -13.65
C PHE A 314 0.67 -12.97 -14.63
N LEU A 315 -0.54 -12.82 -14.08
CA LEU A 315 -1.64 -12.09 -14.70
C LEU A 315 -2.27 -11.17 -13.66
N SER A 316 -2.29 -9.87 -13.96
CA SER A 316 -2.98 -8.88 -13.14
C SER A 316 -4.40 -8.70 -13.65
N ILE A 317 -5.36 -8.63 -12.74
CA ILE A 317 -6.74 -8.28 -13.02
C ILE A 317 -6.92 -6.82 -12.64
N VAL A 318 -7.48 -6.00 -13.55
CA VAL A 318 -7.71 -4.60 -13.24
C VAL A 318 -8.67 -4.45 -12.06
N ASN A 319 -8.36 -3.52 -11.17
CA ASN A 319 -9.24 -3.15 -10.07
C ASN A 319 -9.53 -1.65 -10.16
N GLU A 320 -10.62 -1.31 -10.85
CA GLU A 320 -10.98 0.09 -11.13
C GLU A 320 -11.28 0.87 -9.85
N GLU A 321 -12.05 0.28 -8.93
CA GLU A 321 -12.44 0.94 -7.67
C GLU A 321 -11.23 1.27 -6.78
N ARG A 322 -10.25 0.36 -6.72
CA ARG A 322 -9.04 0.54 -5.92
C ARG A 322 -7.96 1.34 -6.64
N GLY A 323 -8.11 1.63 -7.93
CA GLY A 323 -7.24 2.55 -8.65
C GLY A 323 -6.40 1.90 -9.75
N ALA A 324 -6.97 1.85 -10.96
CA ALA A 324 -6.39 1.21 -12.14
C ALA A 324 -5.17 1.97 -12.73
N SER A 325 -5.11 3.29 -12.59
CA SER A 325 -4.02 4.13 -13.16
C SER A 325 -2.62 3.65 -12.78
N ARG A 326 -2.48 3.11 -11.57
CA ARG A 326 -1.23 2.56 -11.03
C ARG A 326 -0.79 1.29 -11.75
N PHE A 327 -1.73 0.42 -12.14
CA PHE A 327 -1.42 -0.78 -12.92
C PHE A 327 -0.95 -0.41 -14.32
N TYR A 328 -1.70 0.45 -15.01
CA TYR A 328 -1.35 0.89 -16.36
C TYR A 328 0.04 1.53 -16.40
N SER A 329 0.33 2.44 -15.45
CA SER A 329 1.63 3.11 -15.37
C SER A 329 2.77 2.10 -15.12
N LEU A 330 2.59 1.19 -14.15
CA LEU A 330 3.59 0.19 -13.81
C LEU A 330 3.89 -0.73 -14.98
N LEU A 331 2.86 -1.34 -15.56
CA LEU A 331 3.02 -2.32 -16.64
C LEU A 331 3.56 -1.66 -17.90
N LYS A 332 3.15 -0.43 -18.22
CA LYS A 332 3.73 0.36 -19.33
C LYS A 332 5.22 0.64 -19.14
N LYS A 333 5.66 0.97 -17.92
CA LYS A 333 7.09 1.18 -17.62
C LYS A 333 7.93 -0.06 -17.94
N PHE A 334 7.37 -1.25 -17.75
CA PHE A 334 8.06 -2.52 -17.97
C PHE A 334 7.73 -3.20 -19.31
N GLY A 335 6.83 -2.64 -20.14
CA GLY A 335 6.37 -3.28 -21.39
C GLY A 335 5.56 -4.56 -21.15
N LEU A 336 4.81 -4.61 -20.05
CA LEU A 336 4.03 -5.76 -19.58
C LEU A 336 2.52 -5.51 -19.64
N GLU A 337 2.05 -4.57 -20.46
CA GLU A 337 0.62 -4.19 -20.53
C GLU A 337 -0.28 -5.37 -20.92
N HIS A 338 0.22 -6.30 -21.74
CA HIS A 338 -0.47 -7.54 -22.12
C HIS A 338 -0.73 -8.49 -20.93
N ARG A 339 -0.10 -8.26 -19.77
CA ARG A 339 -0.33 -9.01 -18.53
C ARG A 339 -1.46 -8.43 -17.68
N LEU A 340 -2.19 -7.42 -18.18
CA LEU A 340 -3.36 -6.85 -17.51
C LEU A 340 -4.66 -7.33 -18.17
N LEU A 341 -5.45 -8.07 -17.42
CA LEU A 341 -6.81 -8.45 -17.79
C LEU A 341 -7.79 -7.36 -17.33
N VAL A 342 -8.33 -6.62 -18.29
CA VAL A 342 -9.36 -5.58 -18.05
C VAL A 342 -10.77 -6.15 -18.15
N ASP A 343 -11.01 -7.02 -19.13
CA ASP A 343 -12.29 -7.68 -19.38
C ASP A 343 -12.12 -9.19 -19.26
N TYR A 344 -12.81 -9.81 -18.29
CA TYR A 344 -12.71 -11.25 -18.02
C TYR A 344 -13.01 -12.12 -19.24
N LYS A 345 -13.90 -11.66 -20.13
CA LYS A 345 -14.27 -12.40 -21.35
C LYS A 345 -13.15 -12.43 -22.39
N LYS A 346 -12.13 -11.58 -22.24
CA LYS A 346 -10.95 -11.51 -23.10
C LYS A 346 -9.75 -12.25 -22.50
N LEU A 347 -9.97 -13.12 -21.50
CA LEU A 347 -8.92 -13.98 -20.98
C LEU A 347 -8.32 -14.81 -22.13
N ASN A 348 -7.07 -14.53 -22.45
CA ASN A 348 -6.30 -15.30 -23.42
C ASN A 348 -5.38 -16.25 -22.65
N LEU A 349 -5.74 -17.53 -22.62
CA LEU A 349 -4.97 -18.57 -21.90
C LEU A 349 -3.57 -18.78 -22.49
N ASP A 350 -3.35 -18.47 -23.76
CA ASP A 350 -2.02 -18.63 -24.38
C ASP A 350 -0.98 -17.67 -23.79
N LEU A 351 -1.42 -16.49 -23.31
CA LEU A 351 -0.55 -15.54 -22.58
C LEU A 351 0.03 -16.17 -21.30
N LEU A 352 -0.65 -17.14 -20.71
CA LEU A 352 -0.19 -17.79 -19.47
C LEU A 352 1.06 -18.65 -19.70
N LYS A 353 1.30 -19.09 -20.95
CA LYS A 353 2.48 -19.87 -21.36
C LYS A 353 3.59 -19.01 -21.93
N GLU A 354 3.30 -17.75 -22.27
CA GLU A 354 4.31 -16.82 -22.78
C GLU A 354 5.36 -16.54 -21.70
N ALA A 355 6.63 -16.76 -22.03
CA ALA A 355 7.74 -16.45 -21.14
C ALA A 355 7.93 -14.93 -21.03
N ILE A 356 8.16 -14.44 -19.81
CA ILE A 356 8.55 -13.04 -19.58
C ILE A 356 10.08 -12.98 -19.64
N ASP A 357 10.62 -12.10 -20.49
CA ASP A 357 12.06 -11.80 -20.55
C ASP A 357 12.48 -10.99 -19.31
N TYR A 358 12.73 -11.69 -18.21
CA TYR A 358 13.08 -11.06 -16.95
C TYR A 358 14.46 -10.40 -16.96
N ASP A 359 15.36 -10.74 -17.88
CA ASP A 359 16.64 -10.04 -17.99
C ASP A 359 16.40 -8.60 -18.48
N LYS A 360 15.56 -8.43 -19.51
CA LYS A 360 15.12 -7.11 -19.96
C LYS A 360 14.36 -6.36 -18.85
N ILE A 361 13.42 -7.01 -18.17
CA ILE A 361 12.65 -6.37 -17.09
C ILE A 361 13.56 -5.93 -15.93
N ASN A 362 14.53 -6.75 -15.55
CA ASN A 362 15.44 -6.45 -14.43
C ASN A 362 16.43 -5.33 -14.78
N ASN A 363 16.84 -5.20 -16.05
CA ASN A 363 17.63 -4.05 -16.51
C ASN A 363 16.84 -2.75 -16.35
N VAL A 364 15.58 -2.71 -16.83
CA VAL A 364 14.69 -1.54 -16.65
C VAL A 364 14.47 -1.25 -15.17
N LEU A 365 14.22 -2.29 -14.36
CA LEU A 365 14.02 -2.13 -12.91
C LEU A 365 15.26 -1.52 -12.24
N GLN A 366 16.46 -1.95 -12.61
CA GLN A 366 17.70 -1.41 -12.05
C GLN A 366 17.92 0.06 -12.44
N GLU A 367 17.69 0.42 -13.69
CA GLU A 367 17.79 1.82 -14.14
C GLU A 367 16.79 2.73 -13.40
N GLU A 368 15.53 2.29 -13.30
CA GLU A 368 14.47 3.05 -12.63
C GLU A 368 14.67 3.10 -11.10
N ARG A 369 15.27 2.06 -10.51
CA ARG A 369 15.71 2.04 -9.10
C ARG A 369 16.77 3.10 -8.85
N GLU A 370 17.80 3.18 -9.67
CA GLU A 370 18.85 4.20 -9.50
C GLU A 370 18.28 5.61 -9.68
N LYS A 371 17.40 5.86 -10.65
CA LYS A 371 16.71 7.15 -10.80
C LYS A 371 15.89 7.51 -9.55
N SER A 372 15.18 6.53 -8.98
CA SER A 372 14.34 6.72 -7.80
C SER A 372 15.17 6.96 -6.53
N LEU A 373 16.29 6.25 -6.35
CA LEU A 373 17.23 6.50 -5.26
C LEU A 373 17.94 7.85 -5.42
N ALA A 374 18.30 8.24 -6.66
CA ALA A 374 18.88 9.54 -6.96
C ALA A 374 17.94 10.69 -6.54
N PHE A 375 16.62 10.56 -6.79
CA PHE A 375 15.64 11.54 -6.30
C PHE A 375 15.74 11.75 -4.78
N LEU A 376 15.84 10.69 -3.98
CA LEU A 376 16.00 10.80 -2.52
C LEU A 376 17.33 11.45 -2.15
N ARG A 377 18.44 11.00 -2.76
CA ARG A 377 19.80 11.51 -2.49
C ARG A 377 19.90 13.01 -2.78
N SER A 378 19.40 13.46 -3.92
CA SER A 378 19.52 14.86 -4.36
C SER A 378 18.61 15.82 -3.58
N ASN A 379 17.49 15.33 -3.03
CA ASN A 379 16.48 16.22 -2.44
C ASN A 379 16.48 16.26 -0.92
N LEU A 380 16.92 15.21 -0.21
CA LEU A 380 16.92 15.20 1.26
C LEU A 380 17.96 16.16 1.84
N PHE A 381 19.25 15.92 1.58
CA PHE A 381 20.34 16.80 2.03
C PHE A 381 21.42 16.78 0.96
N GLU A 382 21.94 17.96 0.61
CA GLU A 382 23.13 18.04 -0.24
C GLU A 382 24.31 17.41 0.51
N SER A 383 25.16 16.71 -0.24
CA SER A 383 26.43 16.15 0.24
C SER A 383 27.39 17.27 0.60
#